data_AF-A0A2W4ZKQ0-F1
#
_entry.id   AF-A0A2W4ZKQ0-F1
#
_cell.length_a   1.000
_cell.length_b   1.000
_cell.length_c   1.000
_cell.angle_alpha   90.00
_cell.angle_beta   90.00
_cell.angle_gamma   90.00
#
_symmetry.space_group_name_H-M   'P 1'
#
loop_
_entity.id
_entity.type
_entity.pdbx_description
1 polymer ?
#
loop_
_entity_poly.entity_id
_entity_poly.type
_entity_poly.pdbx_seq_one_letter_code
_entity_poly.pdbx_strand_id
1 'polypeptide(L)'
;KLVDFKLEFGRLWGEYDELYIILADEISPDNCRLWDVKTGEKLDKDRFRQDLGNVVEGYQEIAKRLGLIPETGLMSDGSFDEKLAEGLEEIDNELARERRLRAVKKTPPKSPRGV
;
A
#
# COMPACT_ATOMS: atom_id res chain seq x y z
N LYS A 1 10.94 7.74 -7.39
CA LYS A 1 11.91 7.65 -6.28
C LYS A 1 11.11 7.65 -4.99
N LEU A 2 11.31 6.63 -4.14
CA LEU A 2 10.85 6.67 -2.75
C LEU A 2 11.92 7.42 -1.93
N VAL A 3 11.56 8.55 -1.37
CA VAL A 3 12.49 9.39 -0.58
C VAL A 3 12.53 8.91 0.86
N ASP A 4 11.36 8.74 1.47
CA ASP A 4 11.17 8.10 2.75
C ASP A 4 9.71 7.64 2.92
N PHE A 5 9.42 7.03 4.06
CA PHE A 5 8.09 6.57 4.46
C PHE A 5 7.98 6.51 5.98
N LYS A 6 6.73 6.50 6.48
CA LYS A 6 6.38 6.19 7.86
C LYS A 6 5.52 4.93 7.85
N LEU A 7 5.79 3.97 8.75
CA LEU A 7 4.97 2.77 8.92
C LEU A 7 4.57 2.57 10.37
N GLU A 8 3.42 1.96 10.57
CA GLU A 8 2.92 1.52 11.85
C GLU A 8 2.92 -0.02 11.96
N PHE A 9 3.42 -0.53 13.08
CA PHE A 9 3.55 -1.97 13.34
C PHE A 9 2.66 -2.38 14.50
N GLY A 10 1.94 -3.48 14.29
CA GLY A 10 1.11 -4.14 15.29
C GLY A 10 1.82 -5.32 15.94
N ARG A 11 1.22 -5.79 17.03
CA ARG A 11 1.59 -7.03 17.72
C ARG A 11 0.42 -8.00 17.60
N LEU A 12 0.72 -9.22 17.20
CA LEU A 12 -0.24 -10.32 17.14
C LEU A 12 0.27 -11.47 18.01
N TRP A 13 -0.56 -11.93 18.93
CA TRP A 13 -0.25 -13.10 19.77
C TRP A 13 -0.74 -14.38 19.10
N GLY A 14 0.15 -15.38 19.02
CA GLY A 14 -0.17 -16.71 18.52
C GLY A 14 -0.95 -17.56 19.53
N GLU A 15 -1.42 -18.72 19.07
CA GLU A 15 -2.15 -19.70 19.89
C GLU A 15 -1.29 -20.28 21.03
N TYR A 16 0.05 -20.17 20.95
CA TYR A 16 1.00 -20.68 21.95
C TYR A 16 1.88 -19.58 22.54
N ASP A 17 1.30 -18.39 22.79
CA ASP A 17 1.97 -17.22 23.37
C ASP A 17 3.15 -16.67 22.56
N GLU A 18 3.23 -16.96 21.25
CA GLU A 18 4.24 -16.36 20.38
C GLU A 18 3.88 -14.91 20.05
N LEU A 19 4.86 -14.01 20.08
CA LEU A 19 4.68 -12.63 19.65
C LEU A 19 5.11 -12.46 18.19
N TYR A 20 4.18 -12.06 17.34
CA TYR A 20 4.44 -11.65 15.97
C TYR A 20 4.38 -10.13 15.84
N ILE A 21 5.44 -9.54 15.30
CA ILE A 21 5.41 -8.15 14.84
C ILE A 21 4.90 -8.16 13.41
N ILE A 22 3.79 -7.46 13.17
CA ILE A 22 3.15 -7.38 11.86
C ILE A 22 3.15 -5.94 11.37
N LEU A 23 3.32 -5.74 10.07
CA LEU A 23 3.00 -4.47 9.45
C LEU A 23 1.48 -4.32 9.49
N ALA A 24 0.98 -3.29 10.15
CA ALA A 24 -0.45 -3.08 10.40
C ALA A 24 -0.92 -1.73 9.85
N ASP A 25 -0.18 -1.17 8.90
CA ASP A 25 -0.44 0.12 8.28
C ASP A 25 -1.01 -0.03 6.88
N GLU A 26 -1.63 1.03 6.39
CA GLU A 26 -1.94 1.23 4.98
C GLU A 26 -0.70 1.83 4.29
N ILE A 27 -0.36 1.37 3.07
CA ILE A 27 0.68 2.05 2.27
C ILE A 27 -0.01 2.93 1.23
N SER A 28 0.15 4.25 1.37
CA SER A 28 -0.50 5.25 0.51
C SER A 28 0.43 6.46 0.21
N PRO A 29 0.05 7.35 -0.73
CA PRO A 29 0.79 8.59 -0.99
C PRO A 29 0.85 9.56 0.19
N ASP A 30 0.12 9.30 1.27
CA ASP A 30 0.09 10.14 2.47
C ASP A 30 1.25 9.84 3.43
N ASN A 31 1.63 8.57 3.52
CA ASN A 31 2.67 8.05 4.42
C ASN A 31 3.99 7.74 3.71
N CYS A 32 4.08 7.98 2.39
CA CYS A 32 5.31 7.92 1.61
C CYS A 32 5.62 9.26 0.92
N ARG A 33 6.91 9.64 0.82
CA ARG A 33 7.35 10.70 -0.10
C ARG A 33 7.79 10.10 -1.42
N LEU A 34 7.03 10.36 -2.47
CA LEU A 34 7.14 9.77 -3.79
C LEU A 34 7.38 10.87 -4.82
N TRP A 35 8.59 10.90 -5.35
CA TRP A 35 8.99 11.89 -6.36
C TRP A 35 9.20 11.22 -7.71
N ASP A 36 8.85 11.90 -8.79
CA ASP A 36 9.23 11.48 -10.12
C ASP A 36 10.77 11.47 -10.25
N VAL A 37 11.32 10.39 -10.81
CA VAL A 37 12.78 10.23 -10.90
C VAL A 37 13.39 11.15 -11.96
N LYS A 38 12.65 11.43 -13.04
CA LYS A 38 13.13 12.20 -14.18
C LYS A 38 12.98 13.70 -13.93
N THR A 39 11.82 14.12 -13.42
CA THR A 39 11.49 15.55 -13.25
C THR A 39 11.78 16.05 -11.83
N GLY A 40 11.89 15.16 -10.84
CA GLY A 40 11.98 15.55 -9.44
C GLY A 40 10.66 16.06 -8.85
N GLU A 41 9.57 15.99 -9.63
CA GLU A 41 8.26 16.44 -9.20
C GLU A 41 7.72 15.59 -8.04
N LYS A 42 7.09 16.23 -7.07
CA LYS A 42 6.43 15.54 -5.95
C LYS A 42 5.07 15.03 -6.39
N LEU A 43 4.79 13.75 -6.14
CA LEU A 43 3.51 13.12 -6.46
C LEU A 43 2.69 12.78 -5.20
N ASP A 44 3.30 12.90 -4.03
CA ASP A 44 2.73 12.59 -2.73
C ASP A 44 2.01 13.79 -2.07
N LYS A 45 1.56 13.60 -0.83
CA LYS A 45 0.87 14.62 -0.03
C LYS A 45 1.64 15.93 0.16
N ASP A 46 2.95 15.96 -0.05
CA ASP A 46 3.72 17.21 -0.06
C ASP A 46 3.19 18.22 -1.08
N ARG A 47 2.52 17.78 -2.16
CA ARG A 47 1.84 18.69 -3.09
C ARG A 47 0.80 19.56 -2.39
N PHE A 48 0.06 18.99 -1.45
CA PHE A 48 -0.87 19.72 -0.59
C PHE A 48 -0.12 20.53 0.47
N ARG A 49 0.85 19.92 1.16
CA ARG A 49 1.58 20.58 2.26
C ARG A 49 2.37 21.82 1.83
N GLN A 50 2.73 21.90 0.54
CA GLN A 50 3.54 22.96 -0.04
C GLN A 50 2.77 23.80 -1.07
N ASP A 51 1.44 23.68 -1.11
CA ASP A 51 0.57 24.45 -2.03
C ASP A 51 0.96 24.33 -3.51
N LEU A 52 1.46 23.16 -3.93
CA LEU A 52 1.88 22.89 -5.32
C LEU A 52 0.70 22.54 -6.26
N GLY A 53 -0.51 22.40 -5.71
CA GLY A 53 -1.71 22.01 -6.46
C GLY A 53 -1.64 20.59 -7.03
N ASN A 54 -2.63 20.24 -7.84
CA ASN A 54 -2.74 18.97 -8.60
C ASN A 54 -2.49 17.69 -7.76
N VAL A 55 -3.06 17.63 -6.56
CA VAL A 55 -2.88 16.49 -5.64
C VAL A 55 -3.51 15.23 -6.23
N VAL A 56 -4.70 15.36 -6.81
CA VAL A 56 -5.45 14.26 -7.41
C VAL A 56 -4.68 13.64 -8.57
N GLU A 57 -4.13 14.47 -9.45
CA GLU A 57 -3.33 14.06 -10.60
C GLU A 57 -2.05 13.34 -10.16
N GLY A 58 -1.39 13.85 -9.11
CA GLY A 58 -0.24 13.17 -8.50
C GLY A 58 -0.59 11.76 -8.01
N TYR A 59 -1.75 11.60 -7.37
CA TYR A 59 -2.19 10.31 -6.83
C TYR A 59 -2.61 9.35 -7.95
N GLN A 60 -3.26 9.87 -8.99
CA GLN A 60 -3.57 9.08 -10.20
C GLN A 60 -2.29 8.61 -10.90
N GLU A 61 -1.27 9.45 -10.99
CA GLU A 61 0.01 9.06 -11.59
C GLU A 61 0.70 7.95 -10.80
N ILE A 62 0.65 8.01 -9.46
CA ILE A 62 1.14 6.92 -8.60
C ILE A 62 0.34 5.63 -8.87
N ALA A 63 -0.99 5.71 -8.90
CA ALA A 63 -1.86 4.57 -9.13
C ALA A 63 -1.64 3.92 -10.50
N LYS A 64 -1.46 4.73 -11.57
CA LYS A 64 -1.11 4.24 -12.92
C LYS A 64 0.19 3.47 -12.92
N ARG A 65 1.25 4.04 -12.32
CA ARG A 65 2.58 3.40 -12.26
C ARG A 65 2.60 2.10 -11.46
N LEU A 66 1.75 2.00 -10.46
CA LEU A 66 1.56 0.78 -9.68
C LEU A 66 0.65 -0.25 -10.37
N GLY A 67 0.09 0.10 -11.54
CA GLY A 67 -0.81 -0.76 -12.30
C GLY A 67 -2.18 -0.93 -11.65
N LEU A 68 -2.58 0.02 -10.80
CA LEU A 68 -3.86 -0.03 -10.06
C LEU A 68 -5.01 0.44 -10.93
N ILE A 69 -4.75 1.39 -11.82
CA ILE A 69 -5.72 1.96 -12.75
C ILE A 69 -5.18 1.95 -14.18
N PRO A 70 -6.06 1.95 -15.21
CA PRO A 70 -5.65 2.05 -16.60
C PRO A 70 -4.92 3.37 -16.90
N GLU A 71 -4.17 3.42 -18.01
CA GLU A 71 -3.46 4.62 -18.49
C GLU A 71 -4.37 5.84 -18.66
N THR A 72 -5.65 5.61 -18.97
CA THR A 72 -6.68 6.65 -19.05
C THR A 72 -6.96 7.34 -17.71
N GLY A 73 -6.65 6.68 -16.59
CA GLY A 73 -6.92 7.17 -15.24
C GLY A 73 -8.37 6.97 -14.79
N LEU A 74 -8.68 7.50 -13.60
CA LEU A 74 -10.03 7.49 -13.00
C LEU A 74 -10.91 8.65 -13.45
N MET A 75 -10.29 9.68 -14.06
CA MET A 75 -10.96 10.88 -14.54
C MET A 75 -10.75 10.96 -16.05
N SER A 76 -11.84 10.96 -16.82
CA SER A 76 -11.79 11.20 -18.25
C SER A 76 -12.87 12.22 -18.63
N ASP A 77 -12.46 13.28 -19.33
CA ASP A 77 -13.35 14.31 -19.86
C ASP A 77 -14.34 14.92 -18.84
N GLY A 78 -13.85 15.21 -17.63
CA GLY A 78 -14.66 15.78 -16.54
C GLY A 78 -15.64 14.82 -15.88
N SER A 79 -15.63 13.55 -16.27
CA SER A 79 -16.40 12.48 -15.64
C SER A 79 -15.51 11.56 -14.80
N PHE A 80 -16.03 11.10 -13.66
CA PHE A 80 -15.40 10.13 -12.78
C PHE A 80 -15.88 8.73 -13.14
N ASP A 81 -14.95 7.79 -13.31
CA ASP A 81 -15.28 6.40 -13.60
C ASP A 81 -15.63 5.64 -12.30
N GLU A 82 -16.89 5.78 -11.87
CA GLU A 82 -17.41 5.13 -10.65
C GLU A 82 -17.24 3.61 -10.69
N LYS A 83 -17.42 2.98 -11.86
CA LYS A 83 -17.29 1.53 -12.02
C LYS A 83 -15.86 1.06 -11.81
N LEU A 84 -14.89 1.82 -12.32
CA LEU A 84 -13.49 1.53 -12.08
C LEU A 84 -13.13 1.75 -10.61
N ALA A 85 -13.66 2.80 -9.99
CA ALA A 85 -13.41 3.12 -8.58
C ALA A 85 -13.92 2.02 -7.62
N GLU A 86 -15.11 1.46 -7.88
CA GLU A 86 -15.63 0.31 -7.13
C GLU A 86 -14.70 -0.91 -7.18
N GLY A 87 -13.98 -1.11 -8.30
CA GLY A 87 -13.00 -2.20 -8.43
C GLY A 87 -11.68 -1.99 -7.68
N LEU A 88 -11.42 -0.79 -7.15
CA LEU A 88 -10.18 -0.45 -6.44
C LEU A 88 -10.20 -0.82 -4.95
N GLU A 89 -11.35 -1.24 -4.40
CA GLU A 89 -11.43 -1.70 -3.01
C GLU A 89 -10.69 -3.04 -2.80
N GLU A 90 -10.56 -3.86 -3.83
CA GLU A 90 -9.86 -5.16 -3.81
C GLU A 90 -8.59 -5.15 -4.67
N ILE A 91 -7.66 -4.23 -4.40
CA ILE A 91 -6.35 -4.24 -5.06
C ILE A 91 -5.52 -5.42 -4.56
N ASP A 92 -5.73 -6.58 -5.17
CA ASP A 92 -4.88 -7.76 -5.04
C ASP A 92 -4.28 -8.08 -6.42
N ASN A 93 -3.10 -7.50 -6.67
CA ASN A 93 -2.37 -7.77 -7.91
C ASN A 93 -1.84 -9.21 -7.91
N GLU A 94 -1.60 -9.77 -9.10
CA GLU A 94 -1.15 -11.15 -9.26
C GLU A 94 0.11 -11.45 -8.42
N LEU A 95 1.00 -10.46 -8.30
CA LEU A 95 2.21 -10.53 -7.46
C LEU A 95 1.88 -10.66 -5.96
N ALA A 96 0.85 -9.97 -5.46
CA ALA A 96 0.39 -10.04 -4.08
C ALA A 96 -0.31 -11.39 -3.79
N ARG A 97 -1.06 -11.94 -4.75
CA ARG A 97 -1.61 -13.30 -4.69
C ARG A 97 -0.53 -14.38 -4.67
N GLU A 98 0.45 -14.29 -5.57
CA GLU A 98 1.56 -15.24 -5.66
C GLU A 98 2.46 -15.20 -4.43
N ARG A 99 2.67 -14.00 -3.88
CA ARG A 99 3.53 -13.77 -2.72
C ARG A 99 2.77 -13.76 -1.41
N ARG A 100 1.47 -14.11 -1.40
CA ARG A 100 0.61 -14.17 -0.22
C ARG A 100 1.43 -14.78 0.90
N LEU A 101 1.90 -13.90 1.79
CA LEU A 101 2.98 -14.18 2.73
C LEU A 101 2.65 -15.51 3.36
N ARG A 102 3.60 -16.46 3.34
CA ARG A 102 3.46 -17.76 4.02
C ARG A 102 2.81 -17.45 5.35
N ALA A 103 1.52 -17.76 5.48
CA ALA A 103 0.82 -17.61 6.74
C ALA A 103 1.74 -18.25 7.77
N VAL A 104 2.08 -17.49 8.81
CA VAL A 104 2.96 -17.94 9.90
C VAL A 104 2.69 -19.43 10.08
N LYS A 105 3.68 -20.27 9.73
CA LYS A 105 3.46 -21.72 9.77
C LYS A 105 3.05 -22.03 11.20
N LYS A 106 1.84 -22.54 11.41
CA LYS A 106 1.42 -23.06 12.71
C LYS A 106 2.48 -24.05 13.14
N THR A 107 3.30 -23.69 14.13
CA THR A 107 4.28 -24.62 14.66
C THR A 107 3.47 -25.64 15.46
N PRO A 108 3.54 -26.94 15.14
CA PRO A 108 2.84 -27.93 15.94
C PRO A 108 3.35 -27.88 17.39
N PRO A 109 2.48 -28.00 18.39
CA PRO A 109 2.85 -27.88 19.79
C PRO A 109 3.94 -28.91 20.13
N LYS A 110 5.03 -28.47 20.76
CA LYS A 110 6.00 -29.39 21.35
C LYS A 110 5.37 -30.02 22.59
N SER A 111 5.41 -31.35 22.68
CA SER A 111 4.97 -32.06 23.88
C SER A 111 5.71 -31.50 25.10
N PRO A 112 5.01 -31.33 26.24
CA PRO A 112 5.67 -30.91 27.47
C PRO A 112 6.76 -31.92 27.78
N ARG A 113 8.00 -31.43 27.97
CA ARG A 113 9.08 -32.28 28.47
C ARG A 113 8.65 -32.75 29.85
N GLY A 114 8.46 -34.06 29.99
CA GLY A 114 8.11 -34.68 31.26
C GLY A 114 9.07 -34.23 32.35
N VAL A 115 8.50 -33.80 33.47
CA VAL A 115 9.20 -33.56 34.74
C VAL A 115 9.36 -34.90 35.43
#